data_AF-A0A8H7KFQ8-F1
#
_entry.id   AF-A0A8H7KFQ8-F1
#
_cell.length_a   1.000
_cell.length_b   1.000
_cell.length_c   1.000
_cell.angle_alpha   90.00
_cell.angle_beta   90.00
_cell.angle_gamma   90.00
#
_symmetry.space_group_name_H-M   'P 1'
#
loop_
_entity.id
_entity.type
_entity.pdbx_description
1 polymer ?
#
loop_
_entity_poly.entity_id
_entity_poly.type
_entity_poly.pdbx_seq_one_letter_code
_entity_poly.pdbx_strand_id
1 'polypeptide(L)'
;MYNCLPSSAREKIFTGKEVSDIKIHLGKVEVTCADGSVFEGSIVIGADGVHSKTRQLMRTLALEKHPTQSWDPEQPYTASYQLLFGSFPSPSPPGFGYDIQSKDKAIMYFSGADRGWFFLYKRLPEPTNRRTNYTDQDVESVGQEFMDFPLTRTVKVKDVWPRMSGKGLTNLEEGIVQHWNLERIVLVGDACHKMTTHLGLGFNNGIQDVVVLCNSLSKVVNAPLNNEPSAIELTELFERYKAIRMSSTCSLQGDVWKSGFETRMHAWHNTWYYILSRYLVLLPWTESFVMQHIMSPEFRKGQVLDYVSKEEPMKGTVSWLHPMKA
;
A
#
# COMPACT_ATOMS: atom_id res chain seq x y z
N MET A 1 -11.63 -4.41 -10.48
CA MET A 1 -11.05 -5.77 -10.39
C MET A 1 -12.12 -6.85 -10.28
N TYR A 2 -12.97 -6.84 -9.25
CA TYR A 2 -14.02 -7.88 -9.07
C TYR A 2 -14.90 -8.12 -10.30
N ASN A 3 -15.42 -7.05 -10.92
CA ASN A 3 -16.27 -7.16 -12.10
C ASN A 3 -15.57 -7.74 -13.34
N CYS A 4 -14.24 -7.79 -13.35
CA CYS A 4 -13.44 -8.37 -14.43
C CYS A 4 -13.13 -9.86 -14.21
N LEU A 5 -13.52 -10.43 -13.08
CA LEU A 5 -13.28 -11.84 -12.77
C LEU A 5 -14.26 -12.75 -13.51
N PRO A 6 -13.83 -13.93 -13.99
CA PRO A 6 -14.75 -14.94 -14.52
C PRO A 6 -15.72 -15.39 -13.43
N SER A 7 -16.91 -15.84 -13.83
CA SER A 7 -17.96 -16.27 -12.87
C SER A 7 -17.48 -17.35 -11.90
N SER A 8 -16.69 -18.32 -12.38
CA SER A 8 -16.10 -19.38 -11.54
C SER A 8 -15.13 -18.87 -10.46
N ALA A 9 -14.50 -17.71 -10.66
CA ALA A 9 -13.69 -17.07 -9.63
C ALA A 9 -14.55 -16.24 -8.67
N ARG A 10 -15.59 -15.56 -9.19
CA ARG A 10 -16.52 -14.78 -8.36
C ARG A 10 -17.30 -15.66 -7.37
N GLU A 11 -17.65 -16.87 -7.76
CA GLU A 11 -18.29 -17.87 -6.89
C GLU A 11 -17.42 -18.29 -5.69
N LYS A 12 -16.10 -18.09 -5.78
CA LYS A 12 -15.14 -18.39 -4.70
C LYS A 12 -14.83 -17.19 -3.80
N ILE A 13 -15.55 -16.07 -3.98
CA ILE A 13 -15.40 -14.87 -3.16
C ILE A 13 -16.56 -14.81 -2.18
N PHE A 14 -16.25 -15.08 -0.92
CA PHE A 14 -17.21 -15.03 0.18
C PHE A 14 -17.08 -13.70 0.92
N THR A 15 -18.13 -12.87 0.87
CA THR A 15 -18.19 -11.59 1.59
C THR A 15 -18.76 -11.77 3.00
N GLY A 16 -18.50 -10.81 3.89
CA GLY A 16 -18.96 -10.88 5.29
C GLY A 16 -18.23 -11.94 6.12
N LYS A 17 -17.07 -12.41 5.64
CA LYS A 17 -16.22 -13.39 6.29
C LYS A 17 -15.03 -12.69 6.94
N GLU A 18 -15.16 -12.36 8.22
CA GLU A 18 -14.07 -11.76 9.01
C GLU A 18 -13.22 -12.87 9.63
N VAL A 19 -11.92 -12.90 9.34
CA VAL A 19 -10.99 -13.88 9.94
C VAL A 19 -10.94 -13.68 11.46
N SER A 20 -11.13 -14.75 12.22
CA SER A 20 -11.06 -14.73 13.69
C SER A 20 -9.87 -15.53 14.22
N ASP A 21 -9.55 -16.66 13.59
CA ASP A 21 -8.49 -17.58 14.01
C ASP A 21 -7.82 -18.30 12.82
N ILE A 22 -6.58 -18.72 12.99
CA ILE A 22 -5.80 -19.51 12.02
C ILE A 22 -5.08 -20.64 12.75
N LYS A 23 -5.23 -21.87 12.28
CA LYS A 23 -4.52 -23.05 12.80
C LYS A 23 -3.70 -23.71 11.72
N ILE A 24 -2.44 -23.98 12.03
CA ILE A 24 -1.52 -24.69 11.14
C ILE A 24 -1.50 -26.16 11.54
N HIS A 25 -1.76 -27.04 10.57
CA HIS A 25 -1.71 -28.49 10.73
C HIS A 25 -0.63 -29.09 9.83
N LEU A 26 -0.35 -30.38 10.02
CA LEU A 26 0.50 -31.12 9.08
C LEU A 26 -0.21 -31.18 7.72
N GLY A 27 0.40 -30.60 6.69
CA GLY A 27 -0.13 -30.61 5.32
C GLY A 27 -1.10 -29.49 4.97
N LYS A 28 -1.78 -28.87 5.94
CA LYS A 28 -2.85 -27.87 5.68
C LYS A 28 -2.89 -26.74 6.69
N VAL A 29 -3.66 -25.70 6.38
CA VAL A 29 -3.99 -24.58 7.27
C VAL A 29 -5.50 -24.37 7.27
N GLU A 30 -6.04 -24.10 8.45
CA GLU A 30 -7.46 -23.86 8.70
C GLU A 30 -7.66 -22.40 9.09
N VAL A 31 -8.64 -21.74 8.47
CA VAL A 31 -9.06 -20.38 8.80
C VAL A 31 -10.48 -20.43 9.34
N THR A 32 -10.67 -19.93 10.56
CA THR A 32 -12.00 -19.75 11.15
C THR A 32 -12.42 -18.29 10.98
N CYS A 33 -13.67 -18.08 10.60
CA CYS A 33 -14.29 -16.75 10.52
C CYS A 33 -15.15 -16.45 11.76
N ALA A 34 -15.44 -15.18 11.99
CA ALA A 34 -16.23 -14.71 13.13
C ALA A 34 -17.65 -15.29 13.19
N ASP A 35 -18.21 -15.67 12.04
CA ASP A 35 -19.52 -16.34 11.94
C ASP A 35 -19.47 -17.86 12.18
N GLY A 36 -18.30 -18.39 12.56
CA GLY A 36 -18.06 -19.81 12.81
C GLY A 36 -17.81 -20.64 11.55
N SER A 37 -17.85 -20.05 10.34
CA SER A 37 -17.45 -20.77 9.14
C SER A 37 -15.96 -21.06 9.13
N VAL A 38 -15.59 -22.22 8.56
CA VAL A 38 -14.22 -22.73 8.53
C VAL A 38 -13.83 -23.06 7.11
N PHE A 39 -12.63 -22.63 6.71
CA PHE A 39 -12.05 -22.89 5.41
C PHE A 39 -10.70 -23.57 5.56
N GLU A 40 -10.47 -24.64 4.81
CA GLU A 40 -9.19 -25.32 4.76
C GLU A 40 -8.46 -25.02 3.44
N GLY A 41 -7.13 -24.94 3.49
CA GLY A 41 -6.30 -24.79 2.31
C GLY A 41 -4.85 -25.18 2.56
N SER A 42 -4.03 -25.15 1.51
CA SER A 42 -2.59 -25.43 1.62
C SER A 42 -1.82 -24.24 2.20
N ILE A 43 -2.29 -23.01 1.93
CA ILE A 43 -1.67 -21.75 2.35
C ILE A 43 -2.75 -20.70 2.70
N VAL A 44 -2.37 -19.72 3.52
CA VAL A 44 -3.12 -18.47 3.76
C VAL A 44 -2.30 -17.30 3.24
N ILE A 45 -2.92 -16.45 2.41
CA ILE A 45 -2.33 -15.19 1.95
C ILE A 45 -3.04 -14.03 2.67
N GLY A 46 -2.34 -13.39 3.60
CA GLY A 46 -2.81 -12.19 4.30
C GLY A 46 -2.71 -10.95 3.43
N ALA A 47 -3.83 -10.57 2.79
CA ALA A 47 -4.00 -9.36 2.00
C ALA A 47 -5.00 -8.38 2.67
N ASP A 48 -5.08 -8.42 4.00
CA ASP A 48 -6.08 -7.78 4.85
C ASP A 48 -5.64 -6.42 5.44
N GLY A 49 -4.66 -5.78 4.78
CA GLY A 49 -4.36 -4.36 4.96
C GLY A 49 -3.53 -4.01 6.20
N VAL A 50 -3.45 -2.70 6.47
CA VAL A 50 -2.57 -2.12 7.50
C VAL A 50 -2.82 -2.68 8.92
N HIS A 51 -4.08 -3.01 9.23
CA HIS A 51 -4.50 -3.60 10.49
C HIS A 51 -4.67 -5.14 10.42
N SER A 52 -3.92 -5.79 9.52
CA SER A 52 -3.98 -7.23 9.23
C SER A 52 -4.19 -8.09 10.48
N LYS A 53 -5.34 -8.78 10.51
CA LYS A 53 -5.65 -9.81 11.50
C LYS A 53 -4.80 -11.05 11.27
N THR A 54 -4.51 -11.36 10.00
CA THR A 54 -3.62 -12.45 9.58
C THR A 54 -2.22 -12.26 10.18
N ARG A 55 -1.63 -11.06 10.09
CA ARG A 55 -0.33 -10.73 10.69
C ARG A 55 -0.34 -10.89 12.21
N GLN A 56 -1.41 -10.46 12.88
CA GLN A 56 -1.55 -10.59 14.33
C GLN A 56 -1.62 -12.07 14.76
N LEU A 57 -2.43 -12.88 14.09
CA LEU A 57 -2.54 -14.32 14.37
C LEU A 57 -1.22 -15.04 14.05
N MET A 58 -0.56 -14.69 12.95
CA MET A 58 0.78 -15.18 12.60
C MET A 58 1.80 -14.89 13.71
N ARG A 59 1.79 -13.68 14.28
CA ARG A 59 2.62 -13.32 15.43
C ARG A 59 2.31 -14.17 16.66
N THR A 60 1.02 -14.35 16.99
CA THR A 60 0.61 -15.18 18.14
C THR A 60 1.14 -16.60 17.99
N LEU A 61 0.91 -17.24 16.84
CA LEU A 61 1.40 -18.59 16.55
C LEU A 61 2.92 -18.71 16.66
N ALA A 62 3.67 -17.73 16.15
CA ALA A 62 5.12 -17.71 16.24
C ALA A 62 5.61 -17.66 17.70
N LEU A 63 5.00 -16.80 18.52
CA LEU A 63 5.38 -16.64 19.93
C LEU A 63 4.88 -17.76 20.83
N GLU A 64 3.79 -18.45 20.48
CA GLU A 64 3.38 -19.68 21.17
C GLU A 64 4.37 -20.82 20.94
N LYS A 65 4.87 -20.95 19.70
CA LYS A 65 5.85 -21.98 19.33
C LYS A 65 7.25 -21.67 19.92
N HIS A 66 7.65 -20.40 19.90
CA HIS A 66 8.97 -19.94 20.37
C HIS A 66 8.86 -18.64 21.19
N PRO A 67 8.49 -18.71 22.49
CA PRO A 67 8.18 -17.51 23.31
C PRO A 67 9.32 -16.52 23.49
N THR A 68 10.57 -16.95 23.36
CA THR A 68 11.76 -16.11 23.53
C THR A 68 12.28 -15.52 22.22
N GLN A 69 11.69 -15.88 21.07
CA GLN A 69 12.09 -15.36 19.77
C GLN A 69 11.63 -13.91 19.62
N SER A 70 12.51 -13.05 19.10
CA SER A 70 12.13 -11.70 18.71
C SER A 70 11.18 -11.75 17.50
N TRP A 71 10.10 -10.98 17.56
CA TRP A 71 9.11 -10.85 16.49
C TRP A 71 8.70 -9.39 16.31
N ASP A 72 8.02 -9.09 15.20
CA ASP A 72 7.45 -7.77 14.98
C ASP A 72 6.45 -7.39 16.10
N PRO A 73 6.39 -6.11 16.51
CA PRO A 73 5.40 -5.65 17.46
C PRO A 73 3.99 -5.76 16.85
N GLU A 74 2.96 -5.84 17.69
CA GLU A 74 1.56 -5.94 17.26
C GLU A 74 1.12 -4.77 16.37
N GLN A 75 1.64 -3.57 16.67
CA GLN A 75 1.46 -2.34 15.91
C GLN A 75 2.81 -1.87 15.36
N PRO A 76 3.25 -2.40 14.19
CA PRO A 76 4.61 -2.21 13.70
C PRO A 76 4.84 -0.95 12.88
N TYR A 77 3.78 -0.25 12.51
CA TYR A 77 3.89 0.95 11.70
C TYR A 77 3.72 2.21 12.56
N THR A 78 4.44 3.26 12.16
CA THR A 78 4.40 4.55 12.84
C THR A 78 3.74 5.57 11.92
N ALA A 79 2.82 6.36 12.46
CA ALA A 79 2.24 7.50 11.79
C ALA A 79 2.82 8.81 12.34
N SER A 80 3.23 9.70 11.44
CA SER A 80 3.64 11.08 11.77
C SER A 80 2.66 12.12 11.23
N TYR A 81 1.69 11.69 10.43
CA TYR A 81 0.69 12.53 9.79
C TYR A 81 -0.69 11.87 9.89
N GLN A 82 -1.72 12.71 9.83
CA GLN A 82 -3.09 12.34 9.57
C GLN A 82 -3.45 12.75 8.15
N LEU A 83 -4.37 12.02 7.55
CA LEU A 83 -4.93 12.28 6.24
C LEU A 83 -6.44 12.40 6.35
N LEU A 84 -6.94 13.60 6.07
CA LEU A 84 -8.35 13.83 5.76
C LEU A 84 -8.51 13.70 4.25
N PHE A 85 -9.24 12.68 3.82
CA PHE A 85 -9.54 12.44 2.41
C PHE A 85 -11.02 12.65 2.15
N GLY A 86 -11.36 13.01 0.92
CA GLY A 86 -12.75 13.18 0.56
C GLY A 86 -12.99 13.28 -0.94
N SER A 87 -14.25 13.06 -1.32
CA SER A 87 -14.71 13.14 -2.70
C SER A 87 -15.96 13.99 -2.83
N PHE A 88 -16.11 14.65 -3.97
CA PHE A 88 -17.16 15.62 -4.26
C PHE A 88 -17.33 15.75 -5.79
N PRO A 89 -18.43 16.34 -6.30
CA PRO A 89 -18.55 16.65 -7.72
C PRO A 89 -17.39 17.54 -8.19
N SER A 90 -16.72 17.16 -9.28
CA SER A 90 -15.50 17.85 -9.68
C SER A 90 -15.76 19.32 -10.06
N PRO A 91 -15.04 20.29 -9.48
CA PRO A 91 -15.09 21.70 -9.88
C PRO A 91 -14.13 22.02 -11.04
N SER A 92 -13.46 21.04 -11.65
CA SER A 92 -12.42 21.25 -12.67
C SER A 92 -12.53 20.24 -13.82
N PRO A 93 -11.93 20.52 -14.99
CA PRO A 93 -11.84 19.53 -16.05
C PRO A 93 -11.13 18.25 -15.59
N PRO A 94 -11.42 17.09 -16.19
CA PRO A 94 -10.78 15.82 -15.82
C PRO A 94 -9.29 15.83 -16.16
N GLY A 95 -8.49 15.11 -15.37
CA GLY A 95 -7.04 14.98 -15.55
C GLY A 95 -6.21 16.11 -14.94
N PHE A 96 -6.85 17.13 -14.36
CA PHE A 96 -6.15 18.16 -13.59
C PHE A 96 -5.79 17.63 -12.20
N GLY A 97 -4.59 18.00 -11.73
CA GLY A 97 -4.13 17.77 -10.38
C GLY A 97 -3.41 19.00 -9.84
N TYR A 98 -3.53 19.23 -8.53
CA TYR A 98 -2.84 20.30 -7.83
C TYR A 98 -2.18 19.74 -6.58
N ASP A 99 -0.96 20.18 -6.33
CA ASP A 99 -0.24 19.93 -5.09
C ASP A 99 0.06 21.27 -4.43
N ILE A 100 -0.33 21.39 -3.17
CA ILE A 100 -0.20 22.60 -2.36
C ILE A 100 0.57 22.26 -1.10
N GLN A 101 1.61 23.03 -0.86
CA GLN A 101 2.56 22.84 0.23
C GLN A 101 2.39 23.91 1.29
N SER A 102 2.52 23.53 2.56
CA SER A 102 2.41 24.46 3.68
C SER A 102 3.13 23.93 4.93
N LYS A 103 3.26 24.77 5.96
CA LYS A 103 3.90 24.37 7.20
C LYS A 103 3.01 23.36 7.95
N ASP A 104 3.57 22.17 8.18
CA ASP A 104 2.96 21.02 8.84
C ASP A 104 1.67 20.51 8.16
N LYS A 105 1.40 20.97 6.93
CA LYS A 105 0.23 20.62 6.13
C LYS A 105 0.58 20.46 4.66
N ALA A 106 -0.02 19.49 3.99
CA ALA A 106 0.03 19.38 2.53
C ALA A 106 -1.36 19.07 1.98
N ILE A 107 -1.63 19.45 0.73
CA ILE A 107 -2.90 19.22 0.08
C ILE A 107 -2.63 18.69 -1.32
N MET A 108 -3.24 17.56 -1.64
CA MET A 108 -3.32 17.08 -3.02
C MET A 108 -4.77 17.12 -3.47
N TYR A 109 -4.99 17.54 -4.70
CA TYR A 109 -6.29 17.51 -5.35
C TYR A 109 -6.17 16.84 -6.73
N PHE A 110 -7.13 15.98 -7.05
CA PHE A 110 -7.26 15.34 -8.35
C PHE A 110 -8.68 15.49 -8.89
N SER A 111 -8.79 15.74 -10.19
CA SER A 111 -10.07 15.87 -10.90
C SER A 111 -10.28 14.71 -11.86
N GLY A 112 -11.39 13.99 -11.71
CA GLY A 112 -11.90 13.00 -12.67
C GLY A 112 -13.05 13.55 -13.51
N ALA A 113 -13.68 12.68 -14.30
CA ALA A 113 -14.83 13.01 -15.16
C ALA A 113 -15.96 13.71 -14.39
N ASP A 114 -16.43 13.06 -13.32
CA ASP A 114 -17.58 13.54 -12.54
C ASP A 114 -17.21 13.90 -11.10
N ARG A 115 -16.07 13.42 -10.60
CA ARG A 115 -15.68 13.51 -9.19
C ARG A 115 -14.29 14.12 -9.05
N GLY A 116 -14.13 14.96 -8.03
CA GLY A 116 -12.86 15.43 -7.52
C GLY A 116 -12.54 14.73 -6.20
N TRP A 117 -11.24 14.62 -5.90
CA TRP A 117 -10.73 14.08 -4.64
C TRP A 117 -9.73 15.05 -4.04
N PHE A 118 -9.80 15.25 -2.73
CA PHE A 118 -8.71 15.87 -1.99
C PHE A 118 -8.06 14.89 -1.01
N PHE A 119 -6.82 15.19 -0.67
CA PHE A 119 -6.03 14.53 0.36
C PHE A 119 -5.35 15.63 1.18
N LEU A 120 -5.84 15.87 2.39
CA LEU A 120 -5.38 16.93 3.29
C LEU A 120 -4.53 16.29 4.39
N TYR A 121 -3.23 16.50 4.28
CA TYR A 121 -2.23 15.96 5.19
C TYR A 121 -2.02 16.95 6.32
N LYS A 122 -2.07 16.49 7.57
CA LYS A 122 -1.77 17.29 8.77
C LYS A 122 -0.76 16.54 9.62
N ARG A 123 0.32 17.21 10.03
CA ARG A 123 1.31 16.61 10.93
C ARG A 123 0.69 16.34 12.30
N LEU A 124 0.97 15.16 12.85
CA LEU A 124 0.64 14.84 14.23
C LEU A 124 1.57 15.61 15.19
N PRO A 125 1.10 15.99 16.39
CA PRO A 125 1.97 16.61 17.40
C PRO A 125 3.18 15.73 17.72
N GLU A 126 2.96 14.42 17.86
CA GLU A 126 3.99 13.42 18.09
C GLU A 126 3.73 12.16 17.24
N PRO A 127 4.78 11.47 16.77
CA PRO A 127 4.62 10.18 16.10
C PRO A 127 3.93 9.15 16.99
N THR A 128 3.09 8.30 16.40
CA THR A 128 2.35 7.27 17.13
C THR A 128 2.21 5.99 16.31
N ASN A 129 2.28 4.84 16.96
CA ASN A 129 1.91 3.56 16.38
C ASN A 129 0.48 3.13 16.77
N ARG A 130 -0.20 3.94 17.61
CA ARG A 130 -1.53 3.61 18.12
C ARG A 130 -2.56 3.75 17.01
N ARG A 131 -3.31 2.67 16.79
CA ARG A 131 -4.53 2.72 15.99
C ARG A 131 -5.49 3.74 16.62
N THR A 132 -5.94 4.68 15.80
CA THR A 132 -6.89 5.72 16.20
C THR A 132 -8.13 5.62 15.33
N ASN A 133 -9.30 5.57 15.96
CA ASN A 133 -10.57 5.67 15.26
C ASN A 133 -11.05 7.11 15.38
N TYR A 134 -11.29 7.76 14.25
CA TYR A 134 -11.77 9.14 14.20
C TYR A 134 -13.29 9.17 14.07
N THR A 135 -13.90 10.08 14.82
CA THR A 135 -15.33 10.39 14.75
C THR A 135 -15.60 11.41 13.64
N ASP A 136 -16.87 11.56 13.26
CA ASP A 136 -17.27 12.64 12.34
C ASP A 136 -16.91 14.03 12.89
N GLN A 137 -16.95 14.20 14.22
CA GLN A 137 -16.53 15.46 14.85
C GLN A 137 -15.03 15.72 14.66
N ASP A 138 -14.19 14.68 14.72
CA ASP A 138 -12.76 14.81 14.43
C ASP A 138 -12.51 15.18 12.97
N VAL A 139 -13.27 14.57 12.04
CA VAL A 139 -13.24 14.89 10.62
C VAL A 139 -13.59 16.35 10.37
N GLU A 140 -14.67 16.85 10.99
CA GLU A 140 -15.08 18.25 10.88
C GLU A 140 -14.03 19.18 11.51
N SER A 141 -13.50 18.85 12.69
CA SER A 141 -12.49 19.65 13.38
C SER A 141 -11.22 19.81 12.55
N VAL A 142 -10.70 18.71 11.98
CA VAL A 142 -9.54 18.77 11.10
C VAL A 142 -9.90 19.53 9.83
N GLY A 143 -11.08 19.30 9.25
CA GLY A 143 -11.57 20.01 8.07
C GLY A 143 -11.57 21.53 8.21
N GLN A 144 -11.98 22.05 9.38
CA GLN A 144 -11.99 23.49 9.67
C GLN A 144 -10.61 24.13 9.48
N GLU A 145 -9.53 23.42 9.82
CA GLU A 145 -8.16 23.91 9.67
C GLU A 145 -7.68 24.05 8.22
N PHE A 146 -8.44 23.51 7.26
CA PHE A 146 -8.14 23.52 5.83
C PHE A 146 -9.10 24.39 5.00
N MET A 147 -10.15 24.96 5.60
CA MET A 147 -11.24 25.63 4.86
C MET A 147 -10.78 26.69 3.87
N ASP A 148 -9.76 27.47 4.23
CA ASP A 148 -9.22 28.54 3.39
C ASP A 148 -8.08 28.12 2.46
N PHE A 149 -7.64 26.85 2.53
CA PHE A 149 -6.62 26.32 1.63
C PHE A 149 -7.19 26.11 0.22
N PRO A 150 -6.39 26.42 -0.82
CA PRO A 150 -6.78 26.19 -2.20
C PRO A 150 -6.76 24.70 -2.55
N LEU A 151 -7.76 24.27 -3.32
CA LEU A 151 -7.74 23.02 -4.10
C LEU A 151 -7.33 23.30 -5.55
N THR A 152 -7.69 24.47 -6.06
CA THR A 152 -7.27 25.00 -7.36
C THR A 152 -6.90 26.47 -7.19
N ARG A 153 -6.60 27.16 -8.30
CA ARG A 153 -6.35 28.63 -8.26
C ARG A 153 -7.57 29.45 -7.83
N THR A 154 -8.78 28.92 -7.97
CA THR A 154 -10.04 29.66 -7.74
C THR A 154 -10.98 28.99 -6.75
N VAL A 155 -10.70 27.74 -6.36
CA VAL A 155 -11.56 26.93 -5.49
C VAL A 155 -10.79 26.55 -4.23
N LYS A 156 -11.42 26.73 -3.08
CA LYS A 156 -10.92 26.34 -1.76
C LYS A 156 -11.68 25.14 -1.20
N VAL A 157 -11.17 24.57 -0.11
CA VAL A 157 -11.81 23.44 0.58
C VAL A 157 -13.24 23.78 1.03
N LYS A 158 -13.48 24.99 1.56
CA LYS A 158 -14.82 25.42 2.00
C LYS A 158 -15.86 25.46 0.88
N ASP A 159 -15.45 25.66 -0.37
CA ASP A 159 -16.36 25.78 -1.52
C ASP A 159 -16.90 24.40 -1.99
N VAL A 160 -16.20 23.32 -1.61
CA VAL A 160 -16.60 21.95 -1.91
C VAL A 160 -17.18 21.22 -0.70
N TRP A 161 -16.88 21.68 0.52
CA TRP A 161 -17.32 21.04 1.76
C TRP A 161 -18.84 20.78 1.86
N PRO A 162 -19.75 21.69 1.43
CA PRO A 162 -21.19 21.43 1.46
C PRO A 162 -21.66 20.35 0.46
N ARG A 163 -20.82 19.96 -0.50
CA ARG A 163 -21.14 19.04 -1.60
C ARG A 163 -20.36 17.73 -1.54
N MET A 164 -19.80 17.40 -0.37
CA MET A 164 -19.03 16.18 -0.17
C MET A 164 -19.91 14.94 -0.40
N SER A 165 -19.49 14.05 -1.30
CA SER A 165 -20.07 12.72 -1.48
C SER A 165 -19.64 11.75 -0.38
N GLY A 166 -18.47 11.99 0.21
CA GLY A 166 -17.92 11.17 1.30
C GLY A 166 -16.57 11.71 1.75
N LYS A 167 -16.28 11.55 3.04
CA LYS A 167 -15.04 12.02 3.68
C LYS A 167 -14.64 11.09 4.82
N GLY A 168 -13.36 11.05 5.13
CA GLY A 168 -12.83 10.24 6.22
C GLY A 168 -11.47 10.75 6.68
N LEU A 169 -11.11 10.39 7.91
CA LEU A 169 -9.84 10.76 8.54
C LEU A 169 -9.13 9.48 9.00
N THR A 170 -7.83 9.42 8.73
CA THR A 170 -6.97 8.31 9.16
C THR A 170 -5.60 8.82 9.55
N ASN A 171 -4.88 8.06 10.37
CA ASN A 171 -3.43 8.21 10.46
C ASN A 171 -2.78 7.67 9.17
N LEU A 172 -1.63 8.21 8.82
CA LEU A 172 -0.79 7.72 7.73
C LEU A 172 0.37 6.94 8.32
N GLU A 173 0.14 5.65 8.53
CA GLU A 173 1.18 4.72 8.92
C GLU A 173 2.24 4.55 7.81
N GLU A 174 3.49 4.35 8.22
CA GLU A 174 4.58 3.94 7.33
C GLU A 174 5.51 2.93 8.02
N GLY A 175 6.07 2.00 7.25
CA GLY A 175 7.06 1.03 7.71
C GLY A 175 7.01 -0.31 6.96
N ILE A 176 7.99 -1.17 7.22
CA ILE A 176 8.08 -2.53 6.66
C ILE A 176 8.31 -3.48 7.83
N VAL A 177 7.50 -4.53 7.93
CA VAL A 177 7.67 -5.56 8.97
C VAL A 177 8.80 -6.51 8.60
N GLN A 178 9.43 -7.13 9.59
CA GLN A 178 10.52 -8.08 9.37
C GLN A 178 10.01 -9.46 8.96
N HIS A 179 8.91 -9.95 9.54
CA HIS A 179 8.40 -11.29 9.28
C HIS A 179 7.21 -11.24 8.32
N TRP A 180 7.38 -11.79 7.12
CA TRP A 180 6.37 -11.78 6.06
C TRP A 180 5.64 -13.12 5.94
N ASN A 181 6.11 -14.14 6.65
CA ASN A 181 5.54 -15.48 6.59
C ASN A 181 5.77 -16.25 7.90
N LEU A 182 5.00 -17.32 8.06
CA LEU A 182 5.20 -18.37 9.05
C LEU A 182 4.61 -19.66 8.48
N GLU A 183 5.47 -20.61 8.13
CA GLU A 183 5.08 -21.92 7.58
C GLU A 183 4.13 -21.80 6.36
N ARG A 184 2.81 -21.95 6.58
CA ARG A 184 1.77 -21.91 5.55
C ARG A 184 1.09 -20.55 5.40
N ILE A 185 1.52 -19.55 6.17
CA ILE A 185 0.96 -18.18 6.15
C ILE A 185 1.98 -17.26 5.46
N VAL A 186 1.53 -16.42 4.53
CA VAL A 186 2.34 -15.36 3.88
C VAL A 186 1.55 -14.06 3.78
N LEU A 187 2.21 -12.90 3.92
CA LEU A 187 1.61 -11.58 3.87
C LEU A 187 1.96 -10.84 2.57
N VAL A 188 1.03 -9.99 2.09
CA VAL A 188 1.24 -9.13 0.92
C VAL A 188 0.66 -7.73 1.14
N GLY A 189 1.17 -6.73 0.41
CA GLY A 189 0.70 -5.34 0.44
C GLY A 189 0.81 -4.71 1.83
N ASP A 190 -0.21 -3.90 2.17
CA ASP A 190 -0.29 -3.17 3.45
C ASP A 190 -0.21 -4.08 4.70
N ALA A 191 -0.38 -5.40 4.55
CA ALA A 191 -0.18 -6.35 5.64
C ALA A 191 1.30 -6.53 6.02
N CYS A 192 2.25 -6.29 5.11
CA CYS A 192 3.69 -6.40 5.38
C CYS A 192 4.49 -5.12 5.14
N HIS A 193 4.03 -4.19 4.30
CA HIS A 193 4.64 -2.87 4.15
C HIS A 193 3.60 -1.80 3.92
N LYS A 194 3.75 -0.68 4.63
CA LYS A 194 2.87 0.48 4.50
C LYS A 194 3.72 1.71 4.18
N MET A 195 3.16 2.58 3.35
CA MET A 195 3.77 3.85 2.98
C MET A 195 2.70 4.95 2.92
N THR A 196 3.14 6.19 3.07
CA THR A 196 2.26 7.36 2.93
C THR A 196 1.73 7.48 1.50
N THR A 197 0.61 8.18 1.33
CA THR A 197 -0.15 8.18 0.07
C THR A 197 0.36 9.15 -0.98
N HIS A 198 1.33 10.02 -0.66
CA HIS A 198 1.70 11.18 -1.49
C HIS A 198 2.19 10.79 -2.90
N LEU A 199 2.92 9.68 -3.03
CA LEU A 199 3.38 9.16 -4.33
C LEU A 199 2.41 8.15 -4.98
N GLY A 200 1.34 7.75 -4.30
CA GLY A 200 0.39 6.77 -4.84
C GLY A 200 0.98 5.36 -5.03
N LEU A 201 2.06 5.01 -4.35
CA LEU A 201 2.81 3.76 -4.60
C LEU A 201 2.32 2.54 -3.81
N GLY A 202 1.43 2.71 -2.82
CA GLY A 202 0.95 1.60 -1.97
C GLY A 202 0.27 0.49 -2.77
N PHE A 203 -0.75 0.83 -3.57
CA PHE A 203 -1.45 -0.15 -4.41
C PHE A 203 -0.51 -0.83 -5.41
N ASN A 204 0.37 -0.05 -6.05
CA ASN A 204 1.34 -0.56 -7.01
C ASN A 204 2.27 -1.59 -6.35
N ASN A 205 2.81 -1.30 -5.17
CA ASN A 205 3.68 -2.22 -4.43
C ASN A 205 2.93 -3.47 -3.94
N GLY A 206 1.64 -3.37 -3.59
CA GLY A 206 0.80 -4.52 -3.27
C GLY A 206 0.57 -5.44 -4.47
N ILE A 207 0.33 -4.90 -5.67
CA ILE A 207 0.25 -5.70 -6.90
C ILE A 207 1.59 -6.37 -7.21
N GLN A 208 2.70 -5.64 -7.04
CA GLN A 208 4.04 -6.22 -7.20
C GLN A 208 4.30 -7.40 -6.24
N ASP A 209 3.62 -7.46 -5.08
CA ASP A 209 3.82 -8.58 -4.14
C ASP A 209 3.20 -9.83 -4.71
N VAL A 210 1.95 -9.69 -5.14
CA VAL A 210 1.18 -10.76 -5.75
C VAL A 210 1.91 -11.27 -6.98
N VAL A 211 2.48 -10.40 -7.82
CA VAL A 211 3.26 -10.83 -9.00
C VAL A 211 4.47 -11.68 -8.61
N VAL A 212 5.33 -11.21 -7.71
CA VAL A 212 6.55 -11.95 -7.31
C VAL A 212 6.20 -13.26 -6.60
N LEU A 213 5.19 -13.22 -5.72
CA LEU A 213 4.70 -14.41 -5.01
C LEU A 213 4.12 -15.43 -6.00
N CYS A 214 3.28 -15.00 -6.95
CA CYS A 214 2.69 -15.88 -7.96
C CYS A 214 3.72 -16.49 -8.90
N ASN A 215 4.77 -15.76 -9.31
CA ASN A 215 5.87 -16.33 -10.10
C ASN A 215 6.58 -17.47 -9.35
N SER A 216 6.66 -17.36 -8.02
CA SER A 216 7.29 -18.37 -7.18
C SER A 216 6.35 -19.57 -6.98
N LEU A 217 5.07 -19.32 -6.69
CA LEU A 217 4.04 -20.37 -6.52
C LEU A 217 3.80 -21.16 -7.82
N SER A 218 3.78 -20.49 -8.97
CA SER A 218 3.58 -21.15 -10.28
C SER A 218 4.64 -22.22 -10.55
N LYS A 219 5.89 -22.00 -10.14
CA LYS A 219 6.98 -22.98 -10.30
C LYS A 219 6.77 -24.23 -9.45
N VAL A 220 6.17 -24.09 -8.28
CA VAL A 220 5.84 -25.22 -7.40
C VAL A 220 4.63 -25.97 -7.91
N VAL A 221 3.56 -25.27 -8.29
CA VAL A 221 2.31 -25.88 -8.79
C VAL A 221 2.53 -26.66 -10.09
N ASN A 222 3.43 -26.19 -10.96
CA ASN A 222 3.73 -26.85 -12.23
C ASN A 222 4.89 -27.86 -12.15
N ALA A 223 5.44 -28.13 -10.97
CA ALA A 223 6.51 -29.10 -10.81
C ALA A 223 6.00 -30.54 -11.08
N PRO A 224 6.81 -31.44 -11.66
CA PRO A 224 6.37 -32.80 -12.04
C PRO A 224 6.00 -33.74 -10.87
N LEU A 225 6.16 -33.32 -9.62
CA LEU A 225 5.95 -34.14 -8.43
C LEU A 225 4.57 -33.85 -7.83
N ASN A 226 3.70 -34.87 -7.83
CA ASN A 226 2.30 -34.85 -7.35
C ASN A 226 2.11 -34.67 -5.83
N ASN A 227 3.11 -34.17 -5.10
CA ASN A 227 3.02 -34.01 -3.66
C ASN A 227 2.73 -32.56 -3.30
N GLU A 228 1.79 -32.35 -2.38
CA GLU A 228 1.51 -31.05 -1.80
C GLU A 228 2.79 -30.51 -1.12
N PRO A 229 3.16 -29.23 -1.32
CA PRO A 229 4.41 -28.70 -0.79
C PRO A 229 4.43 -28.76 0.74
N SER A 230 5.56 -29.21 1.27
CA SER A 230 5.81 -29.24 2.70
C SER A 230 5.88 -27.82 3.28
N ALA A 231 5.71 -27.70 4.60
CA ALA A 231 5.82 -26.41 5.28
C ALA A 231 7.22 -25.78 5.11
N ILE A 232 8.27 -26.60 4.99
CA ILE A 232 9.65 -26.15 4.78
C ILE A 232 9.80 -25.54 3.38
N GLU A 233 9.35 -26.25 2.33
CA GLU A 233 9.40 -25.75 0.95
C GLU A 233 8.60 -24.45 0.78
N LEU A 234 7.44 -24.35 1.43
CA LEU A 234 6.64 -23.11 1.46
C LEU A 234 7.37 -21.98 2.18
N THR A 235 7.99 -22.25 3.33
CA THR A 235 8.79 -21.25 4.07
C THR A 235 9.94 -20.73 3.21
N GLU A 236 10.71 -21.62 2.57
CA GLU A 236 11.80 -21.23 1.68
C GLU A 236 11.30 -20.43 0.46
N LEU A 237 10.13 -20.78 -0.08
CA LEU A 237 9.50 -20.01 -1.15
C LEU A 237 9.14 -18.60 -0.68
N PHE A 238 8.51 -18.47 0.49
CA PHE A 238 8.08 -17.18 1.03
C PHE A 238 9.26 -16.30 1.43
N GLU A 239 10.33 -16.87 1.98
CA GLU A 239 11.57 -16.13 2.25
C GLU A 239 12.24 -15.66 0.96
N ARG A 240 12.24 -16.46 -0.11
CA ARG A 240 12.72 -16.00 -1.43
C ARG A 240 11.86 -14.86 -1.98
N TYR A 241 10.54 -14.94 -1.86
CA TYR A 241 9.63 -13.86 -2.25
C TYR A 241 9.97 -12.56 -1.52
N LYS A 242 10.11 -12.59 -0.19
CA LYS A 242 10.52 -11.43 0.62
C LYS A 242 11.89 -10.92 0.19
N ALA A 243 12.87 -11.82 0.02
CA ALA A 243 14.23 -11.46 -0.38
C ALA A 243 14.26 -10.72 -1.73
N ILE A 244 13.50 -11.19 -2.72
CA ILE A 244 13.38 -10.51 -4.03
C ILE A 244 12.77 -9.12 -3.85
N ARG A 245 11.65 -9.02 -3.11
CA ARG A 245 10.96 -7.74 -2.87
C ARG A 245 11.79 -6.71 -2.12
N MET A 246 12.68 -7.18 -1.23
CA MET A 246 13.61 -6.36 -0.47
C MET A 246 14.95 -6.11 -1.18
N SER A 247 15.18 -6.73 -2.35
CA SER A 247 16.43 -6.55 -3.10
C SER A 247 16.38 -5.34 -4.04
N SER A 248 17.53 -4.99 -4.62
CA SER A 248 17.68 -3.90 -5.59
C SER A 248 16.94 -4.14 -6.91
N THR A 249 16.46 -5.37 -7.17
CA THR A 249 15.63 -5.69 -8.35
C THR A 249 14.19 -5.22 -8.19
N CYS A 250 13.81 -4.75 -7.01
CA CYS A 250 12.51 -4.14 -6.72
C CYS A 250 12.73 -2.77 -6.06
N SER A 251 11.70 -1.93 -6.10
CA SER A 251 11.80 -0.55 -5.57
C SER A 251 11.26 -0.39 -4.15
N LEU A 252 10.76 -1.46 -3.52
CA LEU A 252 9.94 -1.37 -2.31
C LEU A 252 10.55 -0.50 -1.20
N GLN A 253 11.79 -0.79 -0.78
CA GLN A 253 12.43 -0.02 0.30
C GLN A 253 12.60 1.45 -0.08
N GLY A 254 13.01 1.69 -1.32
CA GLY A 254 13.15 3.03 -1.87
C GLY A 254 11.80 3.75 -1.97
N ASP A 255 10.73 3.06 -2.30
CA ASP A 255 9.40 3.63 -2.48
C ASP A 255 8.75 4.00 -1.15
N VAL A 256 8.90 3.15 -0.13
CA VAL A 256 8.46 3.46 1.24
C VAL A 256 9.18 4.71 1.74
N TRP A 257 10.51 4.77 1.59
CA TRP A 257 11.30 5.93 2.02
C TRP A 257 10.92 7.19 1.25
N LYS A 258 10.83 7.12 -0.10
CA LYS A 258 10.48 8.27 -0.95
C LYS A 258 9.08 8.78 -0.65
N SER A 259 8.09 7.90 -0.46
CA SER A 259 6.71 8.31 -0.15
C SER A 259 6.66 9.15 1.13
N GLY A 260 7.31 8.68 2.19
CA GLY A 260 7.41 9.43 3.45
C GLY A 260 8.19 10.74 3.29
N PHE A 261 9.28 10.71 2.52
CA PHE A 261 10.08 11.90 2.23
C PHE A 261 9.25 12.98 1.53
N GLU A 262 8.51 12.62 0.49
CA GLU A 262 7.62 13.54 -0.24
C GLU A 262 6.56 14.15 0.66
N THR A 263 5.94 13.33 1.52
CA THR A 263 4.95 13.82 2.51
C THR A 263 5.58 14.86 3.44
N ARG A 264 6.76 14.56 3.99
CA ARG A 264 7.47 15.49 4.88
C ARG A 264 7.96 16.73 4.16
N MET A 265 8.37 16.60 2.91
CA MET A 265 8.83 17.69 2.07
C MET A 265 7.70 18.67 1.79
N HIS A 266 6.54 18.17 1.35
CA HIS A 266 5.39 18.99 1.00
C HIS A 266 4.70 19.62 2.22
N ALA A 267 4.80 18.98 3.38
CA ALA A 267 4.36 19.56 4.66
C ALA A 267 5.42 20.45 5.34
N TRP A 268 6.54 20.77 4.68
CA TRP A 268 7.63 21.59 5.22
C TRP A 268 8.01 21.22 6.67
N HIS A 269 8.17 19.92 6.92
CA HIS A 269 8.38 19.38 8.26
C HIS A 269 9.54 20.11 8.99
N ASN A 270 10.57 20.50 8.25
CA ASN A 270 11.67 21.35 8.72
C ASN A 270 12.00 22.44 7.68
N THR A 271 12.83 23.42 8.07
CA THR A 271 13.22 24.56 7.24
C THR A 271 13.95 24.14 5.96
N TRP A 272 14.73 23.06 6.01
CA TRP A 272 15.43 22.55 4.83
C TRP A 272 14.47 22.00 3.78
N TYR A 273 13.40 21.31 4.19
CA TYR A 273 12.35 20.85 3.29
C TYR A 273 11.56 22.00 2.67
N TYR A 274 11.33 23.09 3.41
CA TYR A 274 10.80 24.32 2.83
C TYR A 274 11.72 24.87 1.74
N ILE A 275 13.03 24.97 2.01
CA ILE A 275 13.99 25.49 1.03
C ILE A 275 14.04 24.59 -0.22
N LEU A 276 14.15 23.28 -0.01
CA LEU A 276 14.22 22.28 -1.07
C LEU A 276 12.97 22.34 -1.96
N SER A 277 11.79 22.24 -1.37
CA SER A 277 10.52 22.22 -2.11
C SER A 277 10.22 23.54 -2.83
N ARG A 278 10.50 24.69 -2.18
CA ARG A 278 10.13 26.00 -2.72
C ARG A 278 11.09 26.55 -3.77
N TYR A 279 12.37 26.23 -3.68
CA TYR A 279 13.41 26.87 -4.49
C TYR A 279 14.24 25.90 -5.33
N LEU A 280 14.41 24.66 -4.92
CA LEU A 280 15.25 23.70 -5.64
C LEU A 280 14.43 22.78 -6.55
N VAL A 281 13.34 22.20 -6.04
CA VAL A 281 12.52 21.25 -6.82
C VAL A 281 11.82 21.91 -8.01
N LEU A 282 11.48 23.20 -7.91
CA LEU A 282 10.77 23.96 -8.96
C LEU A 282 11.68 24.46 -10.09
N LEU A 283 12.96 24.15 -10.10
CA LEU A 283 13.85 24.54 -11.20
C LEU A 283 13.46 23.78 -12.48
N PRO A 284 13.46 24.39 -13.67
CA PRO A 284 12.97 23.74 -14.89
C PRO A 284 13.68 22.41 -15.24
N TRP A 285 14.93 22.26 -14.84
CA TRP A 285 15.73 21.06 -15.14
C TRP A 285 15.64 20.00 -14.03
N THR A 286 15.22 20.34 -12.81
CA THR A 286 15.22 19.38 -11.69
C THR A 286 14.13 18.33 -11.84
N GLU A 287 12.95 18.71 -12.33
CA GLU A 287 11.88 17.74 -12.62
C GLU A 287 12.35 16.70 -13.66
N SER A 288 12.91 17.16 -14.78
CA SER A 288 13.45 16.28 -15.82
C SER A 288 14.57 15.39 -15.29
N PHE A 289 15.49 15.94 -14.49
CA PHE A 289 16.58 15.19 -13.89
C PHE A 289 16.06 14.10 -12.94
N VAL A 290 15.17 14.47 -11.99
CA VAL A 290 14.55 13.55 -11.03
C VAL A 290 13.79 12.44 -11.75
N MET A 291 12.98 12.80 -12.75
CA MET A 291 12.24 11.81 -13.52
C MET A 291 13.15 10.85 -14.26
N GLN A 292 14.20 11.33 -14.93
CA GLN A 292 15.09 10.48 -15.74
C GLN A 292 16.06 9.63 -14.91
N HIS A 293 16.60 10.18 -13.81
CA HIS A 293 17.72 9.58 -13.10
C HIS A 293 17.34 8.99 -11.72
N ILE A 294 16.16 9.34 -11.19
CA ILE A 294 15.71 8.85 -9.88
C ILE A 294 14.44 8.01 -10.01
N MET A 295 13.39 8.54 -10.64
CA MET A 295 12.08 7.84 -10.71
C MET A 295 12.06 6.76 -11.79
N SER A 296 12.48 7.08 -13.01
CA SER A 296 12.46 6.13 -14.13
C SER A 296 13.25 4.85 -13.86
N PRO A 297 14.49 4.89 -13.30
CA PRO A 297 15.24 3.68 -12.98
C PRO A 297 14.50 2.75 -12.00
N GLU A 298 13.72 3.33 -11.09
CA GLU A 298 12.91 2.56 -10.14
C GLU A 298 11.66 1.98 -10.82
N PHE A 299 10.93 2.79 -11.59
CA PHE A 299 9.73 2.31 -12.30
C PHE A 299 10.01 1.11 -13.20
N ARG A 300 11.14 1.11 -13.92
CA ARG A 300 11.53 -0.01 -14.82
C ARG A 300 11.66 -1.37 -14.14
N LYS A 301 11.81 -1.40 -12.82
CA LYS A 301 11.95 -2.62 -12.01
C LYS A 301 10.62 -3.35 -11.79
N GLY A 302 9.51 -2.80 -12.29
CA GLY A 302 8.20 -3.45 -12.27
C GLY A 302 8.30 -4.89 -12.77
N GLN A 303 7.93 -5.83 -11.91
CA GLN A 303 7.86 -7.25 -12.18
C GLN A 303 6.57 -7.55 -12.94
N VAL A 304 6.64 -8.58 -13.78
CA VAL A 304 5.50 -9.13 -14.54
C VAL A 304 5.33 -10.60 -14.22
N LEU A 305 4.14 -11.15 -14.49
CA LEU A 305 3.91 -12.59 -14.37
C LEU A 305 4.73 -13.31 -15.44
N ASP A 306 5.71 -14.13 -15.04
CA ASP A 306 6.69 -14.73 -15.96
C ASP A 306 6.15 -15.93 -16.76
N TYR A 307 4.94 -16.36 -16.43
CA TYR A 307 4.22 -17.49 -17.06
C TYR A 307 2.97 -17.05 -17.85
N VAL A 308 2.66 -15.75 -17.92
CA VAL A 308 1.57 -15.22 -18.74
C VAL A 308 2.16 -14.55 -19.97
N SER A 309 1.99 -15.19 -21.14
CA SER A 309 2.43 -14.59 -22.41
C SER A 309 1.48 -13.47 -22.83
N LYS A 310 2.05 -12.30 -23.13
CA LYS A 310 1.36 -11.15 -23.69
C LYS A 310 2.37 -10.17 -24.31
N GLU A 311 1.97 -9.48 -25.38
CA GLU A 311 2.75 -8.37 -25.91
C GLU A 311 2.82 -7.21 -24.89
N GLU A 312 4.01 -6.64 -24.71
CA GLU A 312 4.23 -5.43 -23.91
C GLU A 312 3.52 -4.21 -24.52
N PRO A 313 2.41 -3.71 -23.93
CA PRO A 313 1.66 -2.61 -24.49
C PRO A 313 2.34 -1.26 -24.24
N MET A 314 3.18 -1.15 -23.21
CA MET A 314 3.81 0.12 -22.83
C MET A 314 5.21 0.24 -23.43
N LYS A 315 5.27 0.77 -24.65
CA LYS A 315 6.53 1.08 -25.36
C LYS A 315 6.87 2.55 -25.16
N GLY A 316 7.97 2.83 -24.46
CA GLY A 316 8.43 4.19 -24.14
C GLY A 316 9.94 4.36 -24.33
N THR A 317 10.45 5.57 -24.07
CA THR A 317 11.88 5.90 -24.13
C THR A 317 12.72 5.14 -23.10
N VAL A 318 12.06 4.61 -22.07
CA VAL A 318 12.67 3.87 -20.99
C VAL A 318 12.13 2.44 -21.01
N SER A 319 12.99 1.45 -21.31
CA SER A 319 12.56 0.04 -21.42
C SER A 319 12.44 -0.65 -20.06
N TRP A 320 11.39 -1.44 -19.85
CA TRP A 320 11.26 -2.28 -18.66
C TRP A 320 12.45 -3.25 -18.49
N LEU A 321 12.84 -3.52 -17.25
CA LEU A 321 13.83 -4.57 -16.95
C LEU A 321 13.22 -5.97 -17.03
N HIS A 322 11.91 -6.07 -16.82
CA HIS A 322 11.14 -7.30 -16.88
C HIS A 322 9.96 -7.14 -17.85
N PRO A 323 10.21 -7.00 -19.17
CA PRO A 323 9.13 -6.86 -20.14
C PRO A 323 8.28 -8.13 -20.20
N MET A 324 6.99 -7.99 -20.51
CA MET A 324 6.15 -9.16 -20.80
C MET A 324 6.69 -9.91 -22.02
N LYS A 325 6.70 -11.25 -21.93
CA LYS A 325 7.16 -12.11 -23.02
C LYS A 325 5.98 -12.42 -23.93
N ALA A 326 6.15 -12.16 -25.23
CA ALA A 326 5.26 -12.68 -26.27
C ALA A 326 5.47 -14.18 -26.41
#